data_AF-A0A529KA90-F1
#
_entry.id   AF-A0A529KA90-F1
#
_cell.length_a   1.000
_cell.length_b   1.000
_cell.length_c   1.000
_cell.angle_alpha   90.00
_cell.angle_beta   90.00
_cell.angle_gamma   90.00
#
_symmetry.space_group_name_H-M   'P 1'
#
loop_
_entity.id
_entity.type
_entity.pdbx_description
1 polymer ?
#
loop_
_entity_poly.entity_id
_entity_poly.type
_entity_poly.pdbx_seq_one_letter_code
_entity_poly.pdbx_strand_id
1 'polypeptide(L)'
;MQGDQPMSLSGLSESALIGISRTMANEFKGLSIRLIDADTRSLQSGITTSDAVLEETAETEFVLRGAERYVPRLEQLALHEVAPSRRTLETARDSSNFAVTMTGPGTIDNIVLREIADPELAPNEVMVEVAAVGLNFRDIMAATSILPDELENDEAYWRNLGLEFAGTVRKVGDRVTNLKPGDRIMGMGKGYLRRFAKIRADLAMRVPDGIDLIEAATLPTAFLA
;
A
#
# COMPACT_ATOMS: atom_id res chain seq x y z
N MET A 1 -11.01 9.85 -20.50
CA MET A 1 -12.43 9.72 -20.08
C MET A 1 -12.47 10.08 -18.62
N GLN A 2 -13.24 11.07 -18.21
CA GLN A 2 -13.44 11.36 -16.79
C GLN A 2 -14.21 10.16 -16.24
N GLY A 3 -13.52 9.25 -15.54
CA GLY A 3 -14.13 8.02 -15.04
C GLY A 3 -15.33 8.35 -14.15
N ASP A 4 -16.37 7.53 -14.24
CA ASP A 4 -17.55 7.66 -13.39
C ASP A 4 -17.12 7.73 -11.93
N GLN A 5 -17.71 8.66 -11.18
CA GLN A 5 -17.45 8.75 -9.75
C GLN A 5 -17.92 7.46 -9.06
N PRO A 6 -17.23 7.01 -7.99
CA PRO A 6 -17.68 5.85 -7.23
C PRO A 6 -19.13 6.03 -6.78
N MET A 7 -20.00 5.11 -7.20
CA MET A 7 -21.40 5.13 -6.79
C MET A 7 -21.52 4.78 -5.31
N SER A 8 -22.50 5.37 -4.61
CA SER A 8 -22.75 5.02 -3.21
C SER A 8 -23.13 3.55 -3.09
N LEU A 9 -22.47 2.82 -2.20
CA LEU A 9 -22.80 1.44 -1.89
C LEU A 9 -24.00 1.40 -0.94
N SER A 10 -25.20 1.24 -1.50
CA SER A 10 -26.42 0.83 -0.78
C SER A 10 -26.87 -0.53 -1.30
N GLY A 11 -27.67 -1.27 -0.51
CA GLY A 11 -28.22 -2.55 -0.95
C GLY A 11 -27.22 -3.71 -0.97
N LEU A 12 -26.31 -3.79 0.01
CA LEU A 12 -25.36 -4.90 0.14
C LEU A 12 -26.06 -6.26 0.21
N SER A 13 -27.23 -6.33 0.86
CA SER A 13 -28.08 -7.52 0.92
C SER A 13 -28.51 -8.01 -0.47
N GLU A 14 -28.80 -7.09 -1.38
CA GLU A 14 -29.28 -7.35 -2.73
C GLU A 14 -28.13 -7.64 -3.71
N SER A 15 -26.88 -7.30 -3.37
CA SER A 15 -25.72 -7.48 -4.26
C SER A 15 -25.50 -8.93 -4.73
N ALA A 16 -25.91 -9.92 -3.92
CA ALA A 16 -25.85 -11.33 -4.28
C ALA A 16 -26.71 -11.66 -5.53
N LEU A 17 -27.77 -10.87 -5.79
CA LEU A 17 -28.63 -11.03 -6.97
C LEU A 17 -27.86 -10.77 -8.27
N ILE A 18 -26.82 -9.93 -8.26
CA ILE A 18 -25.96 -9.71 -9.44
C ILE A 18 -25.32 -11.04 -9.86
N GLY A 19 -24.69 -11.74 -8.92
CA GLY A 19 -24.03 -13.02 -9.19
C GLY A 19 -25.01 -14.09 -9.65
N ILE A 20 -26.14 -14.24 -8.95
CA ILE A 20 -27.18 -15.21 -9.31
C ILE A 20 -27.75 -14.92 -10.71
N SER A 21 -28.03 -13.67 -11.04
CA SER A 21 -28.61 -13.29 -12.34
C SER A 21 -27.65 -13.59 -13.49
N ARG A 22 -26.35 -13.32 -13.32
CA ARG A 22 -25.31 -13.67 -14.31
C ARG A 22 -25.20 -15.18 -14.51
N THR A 23 -25.26 -15.96 -13.44
CA THR A 23 -25.26 -17.43 -13.52
C THR A 23 -26.49 -17.94 -14.26
N MET A 24 -27.69 -17.48 -13.89
CA MET A 24 -28.93 -17.88 -14.54
C MET A 24 -28.93 -17.51 -16.04
N ALA A 25 -28.43 -16.33 -16.42
CA ALA A 25 -28.34 -15.91 -17.83
C ALA A 25 -27.37 -16.80 -18.63
N ASN A 26 -26.35 -17.36 -17.98
CA ASN A 26 -25.43 -18.30 -18.61
C ASN A 26 -26.02 -19.70 -18.76
N GLU A 27 -26.78 -20.18 -17.77
CA GLU A 27 -27.33 -21.54 -17.74
C GLU A 27 -28.63 -21.69 -18.54
N PHE A 28 -29.52 -20.70 -18.50
CA PHE A 28 -30.86 -20.78 -19.07
C PHE A 28 -31.01 -19.91 -20.32
N LYS A 29 -30.47 -20.37 -21.45
CA LYS A 29 -30.51 -19.63 -22.74
C LYS A 29 -31.92 -19.33 -23.29
N GLY A 30 -32.95 -20.00 -22.78
CA GLY A 30 -34.36 -19.74 -23.14
C GLY A 30 -35.01 -18.58 -22.38
N LEU A 31 -34.33 -18.02 -21.38
CA LEU A 31 -34.83 -16.88 -20.58
C LEU A 31 -34.04 -15.63 -20.92
N SER A 32 -34.75 -14.53 -21.20
CA SER A 32 -34.15 -13.19 -21.23
C SER A 32 -34.16 -12.65 -19.80
N ILE A 33 -32.99 -12.63 -19.17
CA ILE A 33 -32.81 -12.14 -17.81
C ILE A 33 -32.16 -10.76 -17.91
N ARG A 34 -32.82 -9.76 -17.31
CA ARG A 34 -32.31 -8.39 -17.23
C ARG A 34 -32.26 -7.97 -15.77
N LEU A 35 -31.10 -7.46 -15.35
CA LEU A 35 -30.87 -6.91 -14.02
C LEU A 35 -30.92 -5.38 -14.09
N ILE A 36 -31.75 -4.77 -13.25
CA ILE A 36 -31.90 -3.31 -13.18
C ILE A 36 -31.71 -2.90 -11.72
N ASP A 37 -30.57 -2.29 -11.41
CA ASP A 37 -30.33 -1.60 -10.15
C ASP A 37 -30.82 -0.15 -10.30
N ALA A 38 -31.93 0.19 -9.64
CA ALA A 38 -32.54 1.51 -9.72
C ALA A 38 -32.63 2.16 -8.34
N ASP A 39 -32.25 3.43 -8.25
CA ASP A 39 -32.51 4.21 -7.04
C ASP A 39 -33.99 4.59 -6.90
N THR A 40 -34.38 5.07 -5.72
CA THR A 40 -35.77 5.49 -5.43
C THR A 40 -36.28 6.53 -6.42
N ARG A 41 -35.41 7.41 -6.94
CA ARG A 41 -35.80 8.48 -7.87
C ARG A 41 -36.13 7.91 -9.24
N SER A 42 -35.33 6.98 -9.75
CA SER A 42 -35.56 6.27 -11.01
C SER A 42 -36.83 5.43 -10.96
N LEU A 43 -37.12 4.79 -9.81
CA LEU A 43 -38.36 4.04 -9.59
C LEU A 43 -39.59 4.96 -9.52
N GLN A 44 -39.49 6.11 -8.85
CA GLN A 44 -40.60 7.06 -8.72
C GLN A 44 -40.95 7.77 -10.03
N SER A 45 -39.95 8.14 -10.84
CA SER A 45 -40.23 8.74 -12.16
C SER A 45 -40.79 7.69 -13.12
N GLY A 46 -40.31 6.44 -13.01
CA GLY A 46 -40.73 5.30 -13.82
C GLY A 46 -40.26 5.34 -15.28
N ILE A 47 -39.87 6.50 -15.82
CA ILE A 47 -39.49 6.68 -17.23
C ILE A 47 -38.23 5.87 -17.54
N THR A 48 -37.12 6.17 -16.86
CA THR A 48 -35.83 5.49 -17.10
C THR A 48 -35.89 4.00 -16.79
N THR A 49 -36.69 3.61 -15.79
CA THR A 49 -36.92 2.20 -15.46
C THR A 49 -37.72 1.49 -16.56
N SER A 50 -38.79 2.11 -17.07
CA SER A 50 -39.61 1.53 -18.15
C SER A 50 -38.81 1.40 -19.43
N ASP A 51 -38.01 2.41 -19.79
CA ASP A 51 -37.11 2.35 -20.93
C ASP A 51 -36.11 1.20 -20.79
N ALA A 52 -35.45 1.09 -19.63
CA ALA A 52 -34.52 -0.01 -19.36
C ALA A 52 -35.20 -1.39 -19.38
N VAL A 53 -36.49 -1.51 -19.08
CA VAL A 53 -37.24 -2.78 -19.17
C VAL A 53 -37.63 -3.11 -20.62
N LEU A 54 -38.10 -2.12 -21.38
CA LEU A 54 -38.74 -2.32 -22.68
C LEU A 54 -37.78 -2.21 -23.87
N GLU A 55 -36.61 -1.60 -23.68
CA GLU A 55 -35.66 -1.37 -24.76
C GLU A 55 -35.12 -2.68 -25.35
N GLU A 56 -35.14 -2.76 -26.69
CA GLU A 56 -34.48 -3.80 -27.46
C GLU A 56 -32.98 -3.49 -27.56
N THR A 57 -32.20 -4.13 -26.70
CA THR A 57 -30.75 -3.94 -26.63
C THR A 57 -30.08 -5.22 -26.16
N ALA A 58 -28.80 -5.38 -26.52
CA ALA A 58 -27.96 -6.47 -26.04
C ALA A 58 -27.57 -6.32 -24.56
N GLU A 59 -27.80 -5.14 -23.97
CA GLU A 59 -27.54 -4.91 -22.55
C GLU A 59 -28.49 -5.72 -21.66
N THR A 60 -27.90 -6.41 -20.70
CA THR A 60 -28.60 -7.26 -19.72
C THR A 60 -28.50 -6.72 -18.30
N GLU A 61 -27.67 -5.71 -18.07
CA GLU A 61 -27.45 -5.09 -16.76
C GLU A 61 -27.51 -3.57 -16.89
N PHE A 62 -28.31 -2.93 -16.05
CA PHE A 62 -28.47 -1.47 -15.99
C PHE A 62 -28.34 -0.97 -14.56
N VAL A 63 -27.69 0.17 -14.40
CA VAL A 63 -27.67 0.93 -13.16
C VAL A 63 -28.30 2.31 -13.44
N LEU A 64 -29.39 2.61 -12.75
CA LEU A 64 -30.18 3.82 -12.92
C LEU A 64 -30.02 4.71 -11.69
N ARG A 65 -29.63 5.97 -11.91
CA ARG A 65 -29.45 6.99 -10.86
C ARG A 65 -30.16 8.27 -11.28
N GLY A 66 -31.41 8.44 -10.86
CA GLY A 66 -32.29 9.49 -11.36
C GLY A 66 -32.55 9.38 -12.87
N ALA A 67 -32.06 10.36 -13.63
CA ALA A 67 -32.15 10.40 -15.10
C ALA A 67 -30.94 9.76 -15.79
N GLU A 68 -29.85 9.52 -15.06
CA GLU A 68 -28.62 8.94 -15.60
C GLU A 68 -28.72 7.42 -15.66
N ARG A 69 -28.10 6.85 -16.70
CA ARG A 69 -28.07 5.41 -16.98
C ARG A 69 -26.66 4.94 -17.22
N TYR A 70 -26.28 3.89 -16.52
CA TYR A 70 -24.97 3.24 -16.64
C TYR A 70 -25.16 1.76 -16.99
N VAL A 71 -24.16 1.20 -17.67
CA VAL A 71 -24.06 -0.22 -17.98
C VAL A 71 -22.68 -0.72 -17.57
N PRO A 72 -22.57 -1.91 -16.94
CA PRO A 72 -21.28 -2.41 -16.50
C PRO A 72 -20.43 -2.82 -17.70
N ARG A 73 -19.13 -2.53 -17.61
CA ARG A 73 -18.11 -2.96 -18.55
C ARG A 73 -16.94 -3.54 -17.79
N LEU A 74 -16.41 -4.64 -18.30
CA LEU A 74 -15.17 -5.22 -17.80
C LEU A 74 -14.02 -4.64 -18.61
N GLU A 75 -13.13 -3.93 -17.94
CA GLU A 75 -11.91 -3.39 -18.53
C GLU A 75 -10.69 -3.99 -17.84
N GLN A 76 -9.65 -4.23 -18.63
CA GLN A 76 -8.35 -4.63 -18.09
C GLN A 76 -7.56 -3.36 -17.79
N LEU A 77 -7.22 -3.16 -16.52
CA LEU A 77 -6.35 -2.08 -16.07
C LEU A 77 -5.02 -2.67 -15.59
N ALA A 78 -3.92 -1.98 -15.90
CA ALA A 78 -2.66 -2.25 -15.24
C ALA A 78 -2.74 -1.80 -13.78
N LEU A 79 -2.08 -2.54 -12.87
CA LEU A 79 -2.18 -2.28 -11.43
C LEU A 79 -1.76 -0.84 -11.05
N HIS A 80 -0.86 -0.22 -11.82
CA HIS A 80 -0.42 1.15 -11.57
C HIS A 80 -1.45 2.22 -12.01
N GLU A 81 -2.45 1.85 -12.81
CA GLU A 81 -3.56 2.71 -13.22
C GLU A 81 -4.69 2.72 -12.18
N VAL A 82 -4.72 1.72 -11.30
CA VAL A 82 -5.69 1.63 -10.21
C VAL A 82 -5.29 2.62 -9.11
N ALA A 83 -6.21 3.53 -8.76
CA ALA A 83 -6.00 4.46 -7.66
C ALA A 83 -5.70 3.67 -6.37
N PRO A 84 -4.60 3.96 -5.65
CA PRO A 84 -4.25 3.21 -4.45
C PRO A 84 -5.30 3.45 -3.36
N SER A 85 -5.69 2.37 -2.67
CA SER A 85 -6.46 2.49 -1.44
C SER A 85 -5.64 3.24 -0.40
N ARG A 86 -6.13 4.41 0.01
CA ARG A 86 -5.50 5.22 1.06
C ARG A 86 -6.20 4.92 2.39
N ARG A 87 -5.41 4.74 3.44
CA ARG A 87 -5.89 4.66 4.82
C ARG A 87 -5.07 5.57 5.71
N THR A 88 -5.71 6.16 6.71
CA THR A 88 -5.03 6.92 7.76
C THR A 88 -4.55 5.94 8.82
N LEU A 89 -3.26 6.00 9.16
CA LEU A 89 -2.67 5.15 10.18
C LEU A 89 -2.70 5.86 11.54
N GLU A 90 -3.37 5.26 12.52
CA GLU A 90 -3.19 5.61 13.92
C GLU A 90 -2.02 4.78 14.49
N THR A 91 -0.81 5.32 14.44
CA THR A 91 0.43 4.60 14.80
C THR A 91 0.39 3.91 16.17
N ALA A 92 -0.35 4.49 17.13
CA ALA A 92 -0.51 3.93 18.47
C ALA A 92 -1.39 2.66 18.53
N ARG A 93 -2.25 2.42 17.54
CA ARG A 93 -3.20 1.29 17.50
C ARG A 93 -2.97 0.35 16.31
N ASP A 94 -2.28 0.83 15.29
CA ASP A 94 -1.99 0.07 14.08
C ASP A 94 -0.71 -0.74 14.24
N SER A 95 -0.74 -2.02 13.90
CA SER A 95 0.41 -2.93 13.97
C SER A 95 1.06 -3.20 12.61
N SER A 96 0.56 -2.60 11.53
CA SER A 96 1.10 -2.82 10.19
C SER A 96 2.50 -2.23 10.04
N ASN A 97 3.31 -2.93 9.24
CA ASN A 97 4.56 -2.41 8.75
C ASN A 97 4.32 -1.50 7.54
N PHE A 98 5.14 -0.49 7.41
CA PHE A 98 5.12 0.40 6.27
C PHE A 98 6.54 0.83 5.93
N ALA A 99 6.78 1.08 4.64
CA ALA A 99 8.03 1.61 4.14
C ALA A 99 7.76 2.80 3.22
N VAL A 100 8.71 3.71 3.19
CA VAL A 100 8.78 4.74 2.17
C VAL A 100 9.19 4.08 0.85
N THR A 101 8.43 4.34 -0.21
CA THR A 101 8.69 3.84 -1.56
C THR A 101 8.46 4.95 -2.58
N MET A 102 8.95 4.74 -3.80
CA MET A 102 8.72 5.62 -4.94
C MET A 102 8.23 4.78 -6.14
N THR A 103 7.60 5.41 -7.12
CA THR A 103 7.24 4.75 -8.40
C THR A 103 8.40 4.72 -9.38
N GLY A 104 9.36 5.63 -9.21
CA GLY A 104 10.63 5.72 -9.93
C GLY A 104 11.46 6.89 -9.38
N PRO A 105 12.76 6.95 -9.68
CA PRO A 105 13.62 8.06 -9.26
C PRO A 105 13.41 9.30 -10.15
N GLY A 106 13.91 10.45 -9.72
CA GLY A 106 13.96 11.70 -10.52
C GLY A 106 13.10 12.85 -9.97
N THR A 107 12.00 12.55 -9.28
CA THR A 107 11.20 13.53 -8.53
C THR A 107 10.85 12.97 -7.16
N ILE A 108 10.76 13.82 -6.15
CA ILE A 108 10.36 13.45 -4.79
C ILE A 108 8.84 13.45 -4.58
N ASP A 109 8.06 13.97 -5.54
CA ASP A 109 6.60 14.08 -5.44
C ASP A 109 5.89 12.71 -5.42
N ASN A 110 6.58 11.66 -5.87
CA ASN A 110 6.08 10.28 -5.87
C ASN A 110 6.55 9.47 -4.66
N ILE A 111 7.20 10.08 -3.67
CA ILE A 111 7.52 9.45 -2.39
C ILE A 111 6.22 9.19 -1.64
N VAL A 112 5.93 7.92 -1.38
CA VAL A 112 4.71 7.49 -0.70
C VAL A 112 5.02 6.49 0.39
N LEU A 113 4.20 6.52 1.44
CA LEU A 113 4.19 5.48 2.45
C LEU A 113 3.35 4.30 1.95
N ARG A 114 3.93 3.11 1.91
CA ARG A 114 3.22 1.89 1.51
C ARG A 114 3.29 0.86 2.61
N GLU A 115 2.15 0.26 2.91
CA GLU A 115 2.06 -0.92 3.78
C GLU A 115 2.80 -2.10 3.14
N ILE A 116 3.60 -2.79 3.94
CA ILE A 116 4.39 -3.95 3.52
C ILE A 116 4.24 -5.06 4.57
N ALA A 117 4.67 -6.27 4.21
CA ALA A 117 4.77 -7.33 5.20
C ALA A 117 5.89 -7.04 6.21
N ASP A 118 5.80 -7.65 7.38
CA ASP A 118 6.93 -7.73 8.31
C ASP A 118 8.11 -8.46 7.65
N PRO A 119 9.36 -8.06 7.93
CA PRO A 119 10.52 -8.78 7.41
C PRO A 119 10.64 -10.17 8.06
N GLU A 120 10.92 -11.19 7.25
CA GLU A 120 11.30 -12.50 7.76
C GLU A 120 12.73 -12.44 8.34
N LEU A 121 12.87 -12.92 9.58
CA LEU A 121 14.15 -12.94 10.29
C LEU A 121 14.92 -14.22 10.02
N ALA A 122 16.18 -14.06 9.58
CA ALA A 122 17.16 -15.14 9.66
C ALA A 122 17.59 -15.38 11.12
N PRO A 123 18.20 -16.55 11.43
CA PRO A 123 18.54 -16.90 12.82
C PRO A 123 19.46 -15.91 13.55
N ASN A 124 20.29 -15.15 12.83
CA ASN A 124 21.23 -14.17 13.40
C ASN A 124 20.74 -12.71 13.27
N GLU A 125 19.49 -12.49 12.87
CA GLU A 125 18.91 -11.16 12.66
C GLU A 125 18.01 -10.75 13.81
N VAL A 126 17.83 -9.44 13.97
CA VAL A 126 16.85 -8.86 14.88
C VAL A 126 15.88 -7.98 14.09
N MET A 127 14.61 -7.99 14.50
CA MET A 127 13.61 -7.05 14.01
C MET A 127 13.53 -5.87 14.95
N VAL A 128 13.56 -4.67 14.40
CA VAL A 128 13.58 -3.41 15.14
C VAL A 128 12.37 -2.58 14.74
N GLU A 129 11.68 -2.02 15.75
CA GLU A 129 10.79 -0.90 15.54
C GLU A 129 11.63 0.38 15.48
N VAL A 130 11.75 0.91 14.27
CA VAL A 130 12.52 2.10 13.96
C VAL A 130 11.82 3.31 14.58
N ALA A 131 12.56 4.07 15.38
CA ALA A 131 12.09 5.32 15.97
C ALA A 131 12.51 6.53 15.13
N ALA A 132 13.72 6.49 14.57
CA ALA A 132 14.26 7.53 13.71
C ALA A 132 15.24 6.96 12.68
N VAL A 133 15.35 7.68 11.56
CA VAL A 133 16.28 7.40 10.45
C VAL A 133 17.03 8.70 10.15
N GLY A 134 18.36 8.63 10.12
CA GLY A 134 19.18 9.72 9.61
C GLY A 134 19.09 9.79 8.09
N LEU A 135 18.78 10.98 7.56
CA LEU A 135 18.77 11.22 6.12
C LEU A 135 20.15 11.69 5.68
N ASN A 136 20.70 11.00 4.68
CA ASN A 136 22.01 11.31 4.12
C ASN A 136 21.87 11.95 2.73
N PHE A 137 22.90 12.69 2.29
CA PHE A 137 22.88 13.30 0.95
C PHE A 137 22.74 12.24 -0.16
N ARG A 138 23.27 11.02 0.06
CA ARG A 138 23.04 9.87 -0.82
C ARG A 138 21.55 9.56 -0.99
N ASP A 139 20.72 9.65 0.04
CA ASP A 139 19.27 9.37 -0.08
C ASP A 139 18.59 10.38 -1.01
N ILE A 140 19.02 11.65 -0.96
CA ILE A 140 18.55 12.70 -1.88
C ILE A 140 19.02 12.38 -3.30
N MET A 141 20.30 12.06 -3.48
CA MET A 141 20.85 11.73 -4.80
C MET A 141 20.16 10.51 -5.42
N ALA A 142 19.87 9.51 -4.58
CA ALA A 142 19.15 8.31 -4.97
C ALA A 142 17.72 8.64 -5.42
N ALA A 143 16.99 9.42 -4.62
CA ALA A 143 15.61 9.82 -4.95
C ALA A 143 15.52 10.69 -6.21
N THR A 144 16.51 11.53 -6.48
CA THR A 144 16.51 12.46 -7.63
C THR A 144 17.24 11.94 -8.88
N SER A 145 17.65 10.67 -8.89
CA SER A 145 18.31 10.02 -10.03
C SER A 145 19.64 10.66 -10.46
N ILE A 146 20.34 11.33 -9.53
CA ILE A 146 21.66 11.94 -9.78
C ILE A 146 22.81 11.12 -9.20
N LEU A 147 22.51 10.00 -8.55
CA LEU A 147 23.51 9.08 -8.05
C LEU A 147 24.17 8.34 -9.23
N PRO A 148 25.51 8.40 -9.41
CA PRO A 148 26.19 7.67 -10.48
C PRO A 148 26.02 6.15 -10.35
N ASP A 149 25.73 5.48 -11.47
CA ASP A 149 25.50 4.04 -11.50
C ASP A 149 26.72 3.23 -11.04
N GLU A 150 27.94 3.76 -11.20
CA GLU A 150 29.18 3.09 -10.79
C GLU A 150 29.33 3.00 -9.26
N LEU A 151 28.58 3.81 -8.51
CA LEU A 151 28.62 3.80 -7.04
C LEU A 151 27.71 2.73 -6.43
N GLU A 152 26.78 2.16 -7.19
CA GLU A 152 25.90 1.08 -6.72
C GLU A 152 25.71 -0.04 -7.74
N ASN A 153 26.10 -1.26 -7.35
CA ASN A 153 25.86 -2.49 -8.11
C ASN A 153 24.37 -2.95 -8.06
N ASP A 154 23.43 -2.02 -7.87
CA ASP A 154 21.99 -2.28 -7.72
C ASP A 154 21.20 -1.30 -8.61
N GLU A 155 20.55 -1.83 -9.64
CA GLU A 155 19.71 -1.07 -10.59
C GLU A 155 18.54 -0.34 -9.90
N ALA A 156 18.27 -0.66 -8.64
CA ALA A 156 17.15 -0.13 -7.88
C ALA A 156 17.57 0.55 -6.57
N TYR A 157 18.74 1.19 -6.53
CA TYR A 157 19.30 1.90 -5.36
C TYR A 157 18.30 2.85 -4.66
N TRP A 158 17.43 3.50 -5.44
CA TRP A 158 16.39 4.43 -4.99
C TRP A 158 15.22 3.75 -4.25
N ARG A 159 15.11 2.41 -4.31
CA ARG A 159 14.12 1.64 -3.53
C ARG A 159 14.60 1.36 -2.10
N ASN A 160 15.88 1.59 -1.82
CA ASN A 160 16.53 1.27 -0.55
C ASN A 160 17.03 2.54 0.17
N LEU A 161 16.12 3.51 0.34
CA LEU A 161 16.40 4.77 1.04
C LEU A 161 16.53 4.58 2.56
N GLY A 162 17.38 5.40 3.18
CA GLY A 162 17.71 5.35 4.60
C GLY A 162 18.89 4.43 4.84
N LEU A 163 20.04 5.03 5.15
CA LEU A 163 21.30 4.32 5.39
C LEU A 163 21.52 3.92 6.84
N GLU A 164 20.77 4.51 7.75
CA GLU A 164 20.94 4.33 9.18
C GLU A 164 19.62 4.42 9.91
N PHE A 165 19.62 3.95 11.15
CA PHE A 165 18.47 4.06 12.02
C PHE A 165 18.87 4.00 13.48
N ALA A 166 17.94 4.39 14.34
CA ALA A 166 17.88 3.92 15.71
C ALA A 166 16.45 3.53 16.07
N GLY A 167 16.33 2.52 16.94
CA GLY A 167 15.05 1.94 17.29
C GLY A 167 15.13 0.97 18.46
N THR A 168 14.03 0.25 18.67
CA THR A 168 13.90 -0.72 19.75
C THR A 168 13.71 -2.13 19.18
N VAL A 169 14.47 -3.09 19.68
CA VAL A 169 14.35 -4.50 19.27
C VAL A 169 12.96 -5.03 19.65
N ARG A 170 12.26 -5.62 18.67
CA ARG A 170 10.94 -6.24 18.83
C ARG A 170 11.02 -7.76 18.89
N LYS A 171 11.84 -8.35 18.03
CA LYS A 171 12.04 -9.81 17.91
C LYS A 171 13.50 -10.10 17.60
N VAL A 172 13.96 -11.29 17.96
CA VAL A 172 15.31 -11.76 17.68
C VAL A 172 15.24 -13.16 17.07
N GLY A 173 16.16 -13.48 16.15
CA GLY A 173 16.31 -14.83 15.63
C GLY A 173 16.92 -15.79 16.64
N ASP A 174 16.75 -17.09 16.42
CA ASP A 174 17.06 -18.15 17.38
C ASP A 174 18.55 -18.27 17.78
N ARG A 175 19.46 -17.65 17.02
CA ARG A 175 20.92 -17.68 17.29
C ARG A 175 21.44 -16.35 17.84
N VAL A 176 20.58 -15.36 18.05
CA VAL A 176 20.96 -14.09 18.66
C VAL A 176 21.06 -14.25 20.18
N THR A 177 22.23 -13.97 20.74
CA THR A 177 22.52 -14.13 22.17
C THR A 177 22.89 -12.81 22.87
N ASN A 178 23.25 -11.78 22.11
CA ASN A 178 23.76 -10.50 22.59
C ASN A 178 22.70 -9.38 22.65
N LEU A 179 21.51 -9.59 22.08
CA LEU A 179 20.39 -8.65 22.04
C LEU A 179 19.08 -9.35 22.43
N LYS A 180 18.14 -8.59 22.97
CA LYS A 180 16.80 -9.06 23.36
C LYS A 180 15.72 -8.00 23.07
N PRO A 181 14.44 -8.40 22.95
CA PRO A 181 13.34 -7.44 22.85
C PRO A 181 13.39 -6.36 23.94
N GLY A 182 13.15 -5.11 23.55
CA GLY A 182 13.26 -3.93 24.41
C GLY A 182 14.63 -3.24 24.40
N ASP A 183 15.67 -3.88 23.86
CA ASP A 183 16.98 -3.23 23.71
C ASP A 183 16.89 -2.06 22.71
N ARG A 184 17.51 -0.93 23.08
CA ARG A 184 17.67 0.23 22.22
C ARG A 184 18.93 0.09 21.38
N ILE A 185 18.80 0.11 20.07
CA ILE A 185 19.93 -0.09 19.14
C ILE A 185 19.94 0.93 18.01
N MET A 186 21.12 1.15 17.46
CA MET A 186 21.38 1.91 16.25
C MET A 186 22.23 1.08 15.29
N GLY A 187 22.18 1.39 14.00
CA GLY A 187 22.94 0.66 12.99
C GLY A 187 22.89 1.33 11.62
N MET A 188 23.68 0.77 10.71
CA MET A 188 23.78 1.22 9.31
C MET A 188 23.49 0.08 8.33
N GLY A 189 23.28 0.41 7.06
CA GLY A 189 22.78 -0.51 6.03
C GLY A 189 21.99 0.24 4.96
N LYS A 190 20.97 -0.37 4.37
CA LYS A 190 20.14 0.28 3.34
C LYS A 190 18.67 -0.04 3.56
N GLY A 191 17.81 0.89 3.18
CA GLY A 191 16.36 0.70 3.18
C GLY A 191 15.69 0.92 4.54
N TYR A 192 16.28 1.69 5.47
CA TYR A 192 15.72 1.85 6.82
C TYR A 192 14.55 2.83 6.95
N LEU A 193 14.16 3.57 5.90
CA LEU A 193 12.94 4.37 5.90
C LEU A 193 11.67 3.49 5.92
N ARG A 194 11.43 2.82 7.05
CA ARG A 194 10.32 1.90 7.32
C ARG A 194 10.07 1.79 8.82
N ARG A 195 8.90 1.26 9.21
CA ARG A 195 8.55 1.03 10.62
C ARG A 195 9.31 -0.13 11.23
N PHE A 196 9.25 -1.30 10.60
CA PHE A 196 9.95 -2.49 11.06
C PHE A 196 11.06 -2.85 10.08
N ALA A 197 12.28 -2.80 10.58
CA ALA A 197 13.48 -3.16 9.84
C ALA A 197 14.14 -4.39 10.46
N LYS A 198 15.02 -5.03 9.67
CA LYS A 198 15.88 -6.09 10.17
C LYS A 198 17.33 -5.72 9.98
N ILE A 199 18.17 -6.17 10.92
CA ILE A 199 19.62 -6.05 10.88
C ILE A 199 20.23 -7.30 11.48
N ARG A 200 21.43 -7.69 11.04
CA ARG A 200 22.19 -8.73 11.73
C ARG A 200 22.61 -8.25 13.12
N ALA A 201 22.55 -9.13 14.11
CA ALA A 201 22.83 -8.78 15.50
C ALA A 201 24.28 -8.33 15.76
N ASP A 202 25.23 -8.69 14.89
CA ASP A 202 26.64 -8.29 14.95
C ASP A 202 26.92 -6.93 14.30
N LEU A 203 25.97 -6.38 13.53
CA LEU A 203 26.04 -5.05 12.93
C LEU A 203 25.24 -4.00 13.71
N ALA A 204 24.51 -4.43 14.74
CA ALA A 204 23.74 -3.55 15.62
C ALA A 204 24.59 -3.09 16.81
N MET A 205 24.49 -1.81 17.13
CA MET A 205 25.15 -1.20 18.29
C MET A 205 24.09 -0.81 19.32
N ARG A 206 24.35 -1.04 20.60
CA ARG A 206 23.48 -0.54 21.68
C ARG A 206 23.58 0.99 21.74
N VAL A 207 22.44 1.65 21.87
CA VAL A 207 22.41 3.10 22.10
C VAL A 207 22.93 3.36 23.52
N PRO A 208 23.93 4.24 23.71
CA PRO A 208 24.43 4.58 25.03
C PRO A 208 23.36 5.15 25.95
N ASP A 209 23.51 4.92 27.26
CA ASP A 209 22.67 5.57 28.27
C ASP A 209 22.83 7.10 28.17
N GLY A 210 21.71 7.82 28.22
CA GLY A 210 21.69 9.28 28.15
C GLY A 210 21.56 9.88 26.74
N ILE A 211 21.64 9.08 25.68
CA ILE A 211 21.33 9.50 24.30
C ILE A 211 19.93 9.01 23.97
N ASP A 212 19.07 9.84 23.37
CA ASP A 212 17.75 9.40 22.92
C ASP A 212 17.80 8.69 21.54
N LEU A 213 16.68 8.10 21.07
CA LEU A 213 16.68 7.37 19.79
C LEU A 213 16.76 8.31 18.57
N ILE A 214 16.32 9.55 18.67
CA ILE A 214 16.39 10.51 17.57
C ILE A 214 17.84 10.97 17.39
N GLU A 215 18.50 11.33 18.49
CA GLU A 215 19.93 11.67 18.53
C GLU A 215 20.78 10.50 18.03
N ALA A 216 20.52 9.28 18.52
CA ALA A 216 21.28 8.10 18.14
C ALA A 216 21.19 7.79 16.64
N ALA A 217 20.08 8.12 15.96
CA ALA A 217 19.93 7.89 14.53
C ALA A 217 20.86 8.78 13.67
N THR A 218 21.49 9.80 14.24
CA THR A 218 22.41 10.71 13.53
C THR A 218 23.88 10.27 13.57
N LEU A 219 24.19 9.20 14.31
CA LEU A 219 25.56 8.79 14.60
C LEU A 219 26.15 7.76 13.61
N PRO A 220 25.43 6.70 13.19
CA PRO A 220 26.06 5.55 12.53
C PRO A 220 26.86 5.93 11.26
N THR A 221 26.25 6.62 10.31
CA THR A 221 26.87 6.94 9.02
C THR A 221 27.90 8.04 9.17
N ALA A 222 27.60 9.07 9.98
CA ALA A 222 28.48 10.23 10.12
C ALA A 222 29.81 9.92 10.84
N PHE A 223 29.83 8.93 11.75
CA PHE A 223 31.00 8.67 12.59
C PHE A 223 31.68 7.31 12.34
N LEU A 224 31.08 6.42 11.55
CA LEU A 224 31.61 5.06 11.34
C LEU A 224 31.76 4.66 9.86
N ALA A 225 31.28 5.47 8.91
CA ALA A 225 31.38 5.20 7.48
C ALA A 225 32.77 5.53 6.89
#